data_AF-A0A847WQ54-F1
#
_entry.id   AF-A0A847WQ54-F1
#
_cell.length_a   1.000
_cell.length_b   1.000
_cell.length_c   1.000
_cell.angle_alpha   90.00
_cell.angle_beta   90.00
_cell.angle_gamma   90.00
#
_symmetry.space_group_name_H-M   'P 1'
#
loop_
_entity.id
_entity.type
_entity.pdbx_description
1 polymer ?
#
loop_
_entity_poly.entity_id
_entity_poly.type
_entity_poly.pdbx_seq_one_letter_code
_entity_poly.pdbx_strand_id
1 'polypeptide(L)'
;YTQININNHPYRVTPLEYSGFMQWFNNRKQGIPNYLKVDMVSGEVTLEDLAENMKYSHSERFSRNVKRHLRRQYPTTIFRSPSFEVDDEGHPYYVATTYKNKFIFAQQEPSGVILLDAVNGETQFYDLGEIPTWMDRIYSAELILEQLNYYGKYTNGFWNSVFQKRGVTQTTEGYNYIPMNDDVYLYTGVTSVNSDASNIGFYLVNLRTKEAEFYPVTSADEFSAMASAEGSLQQMRYTSTFPLLINLNDRPYYISSLKDDSGLVRAYALVDAQDYQKVITSDTVDGLIAKLNGTVSKPEDLTEIEEVETDEELTWISGQVENISQAVVAGDTVYYFMIDGSIYKASIQLSDQLPFVELETLIEGEVNQNNVFRSIQISQ
;
A
#
# COMPACT_ATOMS: atom_id res chain seq x y z
N TYR A 1 -9.97 -4.47 -14.61
CA TYR A 1 -8.88 -3.58 -15.05
C TYR A 1 -7.54 -4.25 -14.80
N THR A 2 -6.72 -4.33 -15.84
CA THR A 2 -5.30 -4.69 -15.78
C THR A 2 -4.52 -3.39 -15.92
N GLN A 3 -3.55 -3.14 -15.04
CA GLN A 3 -2.62 -2.02 -15.22
C GLN A 3 -1.50 -2.44 -16.15
N ILE A 4 -1.23 -1.62 -17.15
CA ILE A 4 -0.21 -1.81 -18.18
C ILE A 4 0.48 -0.48 -18.45
N ASN A 5 1.61 -0.54 -19.12
CA ASN A 5 2.31 0.60 -19.68
C ASN A 5 2.19 0.56 -21.21
N ILE A 6 1.91 1.70 -21.82
CA ILE A 6 1.95 1.85 -23.28
C ILE A 6 2.82 3.06 -23.57
N ASN A 7 3.95 2.86 -24.23
CA ASN A 7 4.92 3.93 -24.53
C ASN A 7 5.28 4.78 -23.28
N ASN A 8 5.57 4.14 -22.14
CA ASN A 8 5.88 4.80 -20.85
C ASN A 8 4.74 5.66 -20.26
N HIS A 9 3.50 5.46 -20.71
CA HIS A 9 2.29 6.02 -20.10
C HIS A 9 1.45 4.93 -19.42
N PRO A 10 1.11 5.08 -18.12
CA PRO A 10 0.38 4.07 -17.39
C PRO A 10 -1.12 4.11 -17.70
N TYR A 11 -1.65 2.96 -18.11
CA TYR A 11 -3.06 2.77 -18.40
C TYR A 11 -3.66 1.62 -17.61
N ARG A 12 -4.97 1.68 -17.40
CA ARG A 12 -5.78 0.53 -17.00
C ARG A 12 -6.68 0.12 -18.14
N VAL A 13 -6.55 -1.14 -18.57
CA VAL A 13 -7.37 -1.70 -19.65
C VAL A 13 -8.36 -2.73 -19.12
N THR A 14 -9.55 -2.76 -19.72
CA THR A 14 -10.54 -3.81 -19.46
C THR A 14 -11.36 -4.05 -20.73
N PRO A 15 -11.54 -5.31 -21.17
CA PRO A 15 -12.39 -5.60 -22.31
C PRO A 15 -13.85 -5.47 -21.89
N LEU A 16 -14.74 -5.12 -22.82
CA LEU A 16 -16.18 -5.22 -22.56
C LEU A 16 -16.58 -6.69 -22.42
N GLU A 17 -17.62 -6.94 -21.62
CA GLU A 17 -18.12 -8.30 -21.38
C GLU A 17 -19.58 -8.44 -21.76
N TYR A 18 -19.96 -9.63 -22.24
CA TYR A 18 -21.36 -9.96 -22.44
C TYR A 18 -22.09 -10.07 -21.11
N SER A 19 -23.17 -9.30 -20.92
CA SER A 19 -23.95 -9.32 -19.68
C SER A 19 -24.71 -10.63 -19.42
N GLY A 20 -24.88 -11.48 -20.44
CA GLY A 20 -25.66 -12.71 -20.31
C GLY A 20 -25.61 -13.63 -21.53
N PHE A 21 -26.27 -14.79 -21.43
CA PHE A 21 -26.31 -15.78 -22.51
C PHE A 21 -26.99 -15.24 -23.77
N MET A 22 -28.09 -14.49 -23.63
CA MET A 22 -28.83 -13.95 -24.77
C MET A 22 -28.01 -12.89 -25.51
N GLN A 23 -27.35 -12.00 -24.77
CA GLN A 23 -26.44 -10.99 -25.33
C GLN A 23 -25.26 -11.63 -26.04
N TRP A 24 -24.65 -12.66 -25.43
CA TRP A 24 -23.63 -13.46 -26.09
C TRP A 24 -24.16 -14.11 -27.37
N PHE A 25 -25.30 -14.80 -27.33
CA PHE A 25 -25.81 -15.53 -28.50
C PHE A 25 -26.09 -14.62 -29.70
N ASN A 26 -26.63 -13.42 -29.44
CA ASN A 26 -26.94 -12.43 -30.46
C ASN A 26 -25.67 -11.77 -31.04
N ASN A 27 -24.65 -11.54 -30.20
CA ASN A 27 -23.48 -10.74 -30.59
C ASN A 27 -22.22 -11.57 -30.90
N ARG A 28 -22.14 -12.86 -30.54
CA ARG A 28 -20.94 -13.72 -30.71
C ARG A 28 -20.39 -13.79 -32.13
N LYS A 29 -21.22 -13.55 -33.16
CA LYS A 29 -20.75 -13.50 -34.55
C LYS A 29 -19.92 -12.24 -34.79
N GLN A 30 -20.39 -11.11 -34.28
CA GLN A 30 -19.71 -9.82 -34.36
C GLN A 30 -18.53 -9.73 -33.39
N GLY A 31 -18.58 -10.38 -32.22
CA GLY A 31 -17.51 -10.29 -31.22
C GLY A 31 -17.65 -9.04 -30.35
N ILE A 32 -16.58 -8.68 -29.65
CA ILE A 32 -16.52 -7.48 -28.80
C ILE A 32 -15.69 -6.42 -29.54
N PRO A 33 -16.28 -5.29 -29.94
CA PRO A 33 -15.62 -4.27 -30.76
C PRO A 33 -14.67 -3.34 -30.00
N ASN A 34 -14.77 -3.28 -28.67
CA ASN A 34 -14.10 -2.26 -27.88
C ASN A 34 -13.52 -2.78 -26.57
N TYR A 35 -12.58 -2.01 -26.02
CA TYR A 35 -12.15 -2.11 -24.64
C TYR A 35 -12.09 -0.71 -24.00
N LEU A 36 -12.18 -0.65 -22.68
CA LEU A 36 -11.99 0.59 -21.92
C LEU A 36 -10.50 0.75 -21.63
N LYS A 37 -9.97 1.94 -21.89
CA LYS A 37 -8.63 2.38 -21.52
C LYS A 37 -8.74 3.60 -20.62
N VAL A 38 -8.23 3.48 -19.40
CA VAL A 38 -8.26 4.54 -18.39
C VAL A 38 -6.84 5.06 -18.19
N ASP A 39 -6.64 6.35 -18.41
CA ASP A 39 -5.38 7.03 -18.10
C ASP A 39 -5.23 7.13 -16.58
N MET A 40 -4.13 6.61 -16.04
CA MET A 40 -3.89 6.58 -14.59
C MET A 40 -3.45 7.92 -14.01
N VAL A 41 -3.00 8.85 -14.86
CA VAL A 41 -2.55 10.19 -14.49
C VAL A 41 -3.73 11.17 -14.52
N SER A 42 -4.46 11.21 -15.64
CA SER A 42 -5.58 12.15 -15.81
C SER A 42 -6.92 11.61 -15.28
N GLY A 43 -7.05 10.29 -15.15
CA GLY A 43 -8.32 9.63 -14.83
C GLY A 43 -9.29 9.56 -16.02
N GLU A 44 -8.88 10.01 -17.21
CA GLU A 44 -9.71 9.99 -18.41
C GLU A 44 -10.03 8.56 -18.85
N VAL A 45 -11.31 8.30 -19.13
CA VAL A 45 -11.78 7.00 -19.61
C VAL A 45 -12.07 7.11 -21.11
N THR A 46 -11.35 6.34 -21.91
CA THR A 46 -11.52 6.23 -23.35
C THR A 46 -12.08 4.86 -23.71
N LEU A 47 -13.01 4.83 -24.67
CA LEU A 47 -13.50 3.60 -25.28
C LEU A 47 -12.75 3.42 -26.60
N GLU A 48 -11.83 2.46 -26.64
CA GLU A 48 -11.00 2.22 -27.81
C GLU A 48 -11.73 1.28 -28.78
N ASP A 49 -11.84 1.70 -30.04
CA ASP A 49 -12.40 0.92 -31.15
C ASP A 49 -11.32 0.02 -31.74
N LEU A 50 -11.59 -1.28 -31.79
CA LEU A 50 -10.70 -2.24 -32.42
C LEU A 50 -10.93 -2.27 -33.93
N ALA A 51 -9.84 -2.33 -34.71
CA ALA A 51 -9.92 -2.59 -36.15
C ALA A 51 -10.61 -3.92 -36.44
N GLU A 52 -10.36 -4.93 -35.59
CA GLU A 52 -11.00 -6.23 -35.64
C GLU A 52 -11.55 -6.63 -34.27
N ASN A 53 -12.84 -7.00 -34.23
CA ASN A 53 -13.51 -7.33 -32.98
C ASN A 53 -12.96 -8.60 -32.33
N MET A 54 -12.75 -8.56 -31.01
CA MET A 54 -12.34 -9.72 -30.22
C MET A 54 -13.36 -10.85 -30.34
N LYS A 55 -12.91 -12.03 -30.73
CA LYS A 55 -13.72 -13.27 -30.79
C LYS A 55 -13.46 -14.18 -29.61
N TYR A 56 -12.40 -13.95 -28.85
CA TYR A 56 -12.01 -14.73 -27.68
C TYR A 56 -12.00 -13.79 -26.48
N SER A 57 -12.71 -14.18 -25.42
CA SER A 57 -12.73 -13.42 -24.18
C SER A 57 -13.08 -14.29 -22.97
N HIS A 58 -12.97 -13.73 -21.76
CA HIS A 58 -13.46 -14.41 -20.56
C HIS A 58 -15.00 -14.54 -20.55
N SER A 59 -15.72 -13.61 -21.19
CA SER A 59 -17.19 -13.62 -21.27
C SER A 59 -17.74 -14.48 -22.42
N GLU A 60 -16.88 -14.90 -23.36
CA GLU A 60 -17.21 -15.86 -24.41
C GLU A 60 -17.52 -17.26 -23.84
N ARG A 61 -18.21 -18.07 -24.65
CA ARG A 61 -18.64 -19.42 -24.24
C ARG A 61 -17.99 -20.51 -25.10
N PHE A 62 -17.95 -21.73 -24.54
CA PHE A 62 -17.44 -22.92 -25.21
C PHE A 62 -15.99 -22.76 -25.69
N SER A 63 -15.71 -22.97 -26.98
CA SER A 63 -14.36 -22.97 -27.55
C SER A 63 -13.74 -21.59 -27.71
N ARG A 64 -14.52 -20.51 -27.56
CA ARG A 64 -14.03 -19.12 -27.62
C ARG A 64 -13.78 -18.52 -26.24
N ASN A 65 -14.19 -19.23 -25.18
CA ASN A 65 -13.82 -18.86 -23.84
C ASN A 65 -12.30 -19.03 -23.67
N VAL A 66 -11.60 -17.97 -23.27
CA VAL A 66 -10.13 -17.91 -23.17
C VAL A 66 -9.55 -19.12 -22.44
N LYS A 67 -10.04 -19.40 -21.22
CA LYS A 67 -9.52 -20.52 -20.40
C LYS A 67 -9.72 -21.87 -21.08
N ARG A 68 -10.88 -22.09 -21.72
CA ARG A 68 -11.19 -23.34 -22.42
C ARG A 68 -10.38 -23.51 -23.71
N HIS A 69 -10.23 -22.42 -24.46
CA HIS A 69 -9.45 -22.41 -25.70
C HIS A 69 -7.98 -22.73 -25.41
N LEU A 70 -7.38 -22.03 -24.44
CA LEU A 70 -6.02 -22.31 -23.98
C LEU A 70 -5.88 -23.75 -23.46
N ARG A 71 -6.85 -24.25 -22.67
CA ARG A 71 -6.78 -25.63 -22.16
C ARG A 71 -6.85 -26.67 -23.27
N ARG A 72 -7.53 -26.40 -24.38
CA ARG A 72 -7.57 -27.31 -25.54
C ARG A 72 -6.24 -27.33 -26.28
N GLN A 73 -5.59 -26.18 -26.45
CA GLN A 73 -4.29 -26.07 -27.14
C GLN A 73 -3.12 -26.54 -26.27
N TYR A 74 -3.22 -26.35 -24.96
CA TYR A 74 -2.20 -26.69 -23.97
C TYR A 74 -2.78 -27.59 -22.85
N PRO A 75 -3.10 -28.88 -23.15
CA PRO A 75 -3.84 -29.74 -22.23
C PRO A 75 -3.14 -30.04 -20.90
N THR A 76 -1.81 -30.11 -20.94
CA THR A 76 -0.95 -30.48 -19.80
C THR A 76 -0.26 -29.28 -19.15
N THR A 77 -0.35 -28.09 -19.75
CA THR A 77 0.33 -26.89 -19.23
C THR A 77 -0.48 -26.33 -18.06
N ILE A 78 0.22 -26.05 -16.96
CA ILE A 78 -0.36 -25.40 -15.80
C ILE A 78 -0.29 -23.89 -16.04
N PHE A 79 -1.45 -23.24 -16.12
CA PHE A 79 -1.56 -21.78 -16.17
C PHE A 79 -2.72 -21.35 -15.28
N ARG A 80 -2.64 -20.12 -14.75
CA ARG A 80 -3.67 -19.56 -13.86
C ARG A 80 -4.73 -18.79 -14.68
N SER A 81 -5.18 -17.62 -14.21
CA SER A 81 -6.15 -16.79 -14.91
C SER A 81 -5.42 -15.85 -15.87
N PRO A 82 -5.65 -15.93 -17.19
CA PRO A 82 -5.02 -15.01 -18.14
C PRO A 82 -5.47 -13.56 -17.92
N SER A 83 -4.53 -12.61 -17.90
CA SER A 83 -4.79 -11.17 -17.87
C SER A 83 -5.14 -10.66 -19.26
N PHE A 84 -6.04 -9.68 -19.35
CA PHE A 84 -6.25 -8.94 -20.59
C PHE A 84 -5.24 -7.79 -20.65
N GLU A 85 -4.47 -7.72 -21.74
CA GLU A 85 -3.45 -6.71 -22.00
C GLU A 85 -3.56 -6.28 -23.47
N VAL A 86 -3.00 -5.12 -23.80
CA VAL A 86 -2.90 -4.64 -25.19
C VAL A 86 -1.45 -4.32 -25.47
N ASP A 87 -1.00 -4.54 -26.70
CA ASP A 87 0.34 -4.10 -27.12
C ASP A 87 0.38 -2.58 -27.33
N ASP A 88 1.56 -2.07 -27.70
CA ASP A 88 1.78 -0.65 -27.93
C ASP A 88 0.95 -0.11 -29.12
N GLU A 89 0.54 -0.97 -30.04
CA GLU A 89 -0.36 -0.67 -31.15
C GLU A 89 -1.85 -0.74 -30.78
N GLY A 90 -2.19 -1.17 -29.55
CA GLY A 90 -3.56 -1.31 -29.06
C GLY A 90 -4.25 -2.62 -29.46
N HIS A 91 -3.52 -3.60 -29.98
CA HIS A 91 -4.06 -4.92 -30.33
C HIS A 91 -4.30 -5.76 -29.06
N PRO A 92 -5.46 -6.42 -28.93
CA PRO A 92 -5.86 -7.07 -27.68
C PRO A 92 -5.35 -8.50 -27.55
N TYR A 93 -4.76 -8.81 -26.40
CA TYR A 93 -4.29 -10.13 -26.05
C TYR A 93 -4.77 -10.60 -24.67
N TYR A 94 -4.72 -11.92 -24.49
CA TYR A 94 -4.74 -12.55 -23.19
C TYR A 94 -3.38 -13.16 -22.87
N VAL A 95 -2.77 -12.70 -21.79
CA VAL A 95 -1.45 -13.12 -21.32
C VAL A 95 -1.65 -14.16 -20.22
N ALA A 96 -1.15 -15.38 -20.43
CA ALA A 96 -1.34 -16.50 -19.50
C ALA A 96 0.01 -17.01 -18.99
N THR A 97 0.39 -16.62 -17.78
CA THR A 97 1.58 -17.16 -17.12
C THR A 97 1.44 -18.66 -16.91
N THR A 98 2.46 -19.41 -17.34
CA THR A 98 2.59 -20.85 -17.17
C THR A 98 3.44 -21.17 -15.95
N TYR A 99 3.23 -22.34 -15.36
CA TYR A 99 3.89 -22.77 -14.15
C TYR A 99 4.41 -24.21 -14.26
N LYS A 100 5.50 -24.48 -13.55
CA LYS A 100 6.00 -25.83 -13.29
C LYS A 100 6.02 -26.07 -11.78
N ASN A 101 5.70 -27.28 -11.36
CA ASN A 101 5.84 -27.66 -9.95
C ASN A 101 7.31 -27.93 -9.66
N LYS A 102 7.89 -27.19 -8.71
CA LYS A 102 9.27 -27.43 -8.28
C LYS A 102 9.37 -28.62 -7.32
N PHE A 103 8.33 -28.87 -6.52
CA PHE A 103 8.31 -29.94 -5.54
C PHE A 103 7.03 -30.78 -5.64
N ILE A 104 7.12 -31.96 -6.28
CA ILE A 104 6.02 -32.92 -6.47
C ILE A 104 4.76 -32.24 -7.06
N PHE A 105 3.85 -31.74 -6.20
CA PHE A 105 2.61 -31.02 -6.55
C PHE A 105 2.46 -29.67 -5.83
N ALA A 106 3.47 -29.24 -5.09
CA ALA A 106 3.52 -27.98 -4.36
C ALA A 106 4.52 -27.01 -5.01
N GLN A 107 4.37 -25.73 -4.67
CA GLN A 107 5.28 -24.65 -5.05
C GLN A 107 5.41 -24.51 -6.58
N GLN A 108 4.36 -23.95 -7.18
CA GLN A 108 4.34 -23.58 -8.58
C GLN A 108 5.26 -22.39 -8.82
N GLU A 109 6.26 -22.58 -9.68
CA GLU A 109 7.11 -21.49 -10.17
C GLU A 109 6.75 -21.16 -11.62
N PRO A 110 6.68 -19.85 -11.98
CA PRO A 110 6.49 -19.45 -13.36
C PRO A 110 7.54 -20.07 -14.29
N SER A 111 7.10 -20.52 -15.45
CA SER A 111 7.95 -21.22 -16.42
C SER A 111 7.96 -20.61 -17.82
N GLY A 112 7.16 -19.58 -18.06
CA GLY A 112 6.96 -18.97 -19.38
C GLY A 112 5.55 -18.39 -19.48
N VAL A 113 5.17 -17.93 -20.66
CA VAL A 113 3.89 -17.25 -20.92
C VAL A 113 3.26 -17.80 -22.19
N ILE A 114 1.95 -18.01 -22.18
CA ILE A 114 1.17 -18.23 -23.39
C ILE A 114 0.45 -16.92 -23.71
N LEU A 115 0.77 -16.35 -24.86
CA LEU A 115 0.05 -15.25 -25.45
C LEU A 115 -1.10 -15.81 -26.29
N LEU A 116 -2.31 -15.26 -26.12
CA LEU A 116 -3.49 -15.55 -26.95
C LEU A 116 -3.97 -14.25 -27.59
N ASP A 117 -3.98 -14.22 -28.92
CA ASP A 117 -4.62 -13.14 -29.67
C ASP A 117 -6.15 -13.20 -29.47
N ALA A 118 -6.73 -12.10 -28.97
CA ALA A 118 -8.16 -12.06 -28.65
C ALA A 118 -9.05 -11.96 -29.89
N VAL A 119 -8.51 -11.58 -31.05
CA VAL A 119 -9.21 -11.42 -32.34
C VAL A 119 -9.31 -12.77 -33.04
N ASN A 120 -8.19 -13.40 -33.35
CA ASN A 120 -8.14 -14.60 -34.20
C ASN A 120 -8.01 -15.92 -33.40
N GLY A 121 -7.57 -15.85 -32.15
CA GLY A 121 -7.39 -17.00 -31.27
C GLY A 121 -6.10 -17.78 -31.48
N GLU A 122 -5.15 -17.24 -32.23
CA GLU A 122 -3.79 -17.77 -32.34
C GLU A 122 -3.09 -17.68 -30.98
N THR A 123 -2.23 -18.66 -30.71
CA THR A 123 -1.50 -18.73 -29.45
C THR A 123 -0.02 -18.90 -29.71
N GLN A 124 0.79 -18.21 -28.93
CA GLN A 124 2.24 -18.34 -28.96
C GLN A 124 2.77 -18.53 -27.54
N PHE A 125 3.70 -19.47 -27.37
CA PHE A 125 4.40 -19.67 -26.10
C PHE A 125 5.74 -18.92 -26.13
N TYR A 126 6.07 -18.28 -25.01
CA TYR A 126 7.34 -17.60 -24.76
C TYR A 126 7.98 -18.17 -23.50
N ASP A 127 9.28 -18.50 -23.59
CA ASP A 127 10.08 -18.74 -22.40
C ASP A 127 10.33 -17.43 -21.65
N LEU A 128 10.60 -17.49 -20.34
CA LEU A 128 10.72 -16.29 -19.48
C LEU A 128 11.75 -15.25 -19.98
N GLY A 129 12.81 -15.69 -20.66
CA GLY A 129 13.85 -14.82 -21.20
C GLY A 129 13.54 -14.22 -22.59
N GLU A 130 12.42 -14.62 -23.20
CA GLU A 130 12.03 -14.23 -24.56
C GLU A 130 10.72 -13.43 -24.59
N ILE A 131 10.24 -12.98 -23.43
CA ILE A 131 8.98 -12.25 -23.30
C ILE A 131 9.14 -10.84 -23.88
N PRO A 132 8.30 -10.43 -24.87
CA PRO A 132 8.19 -9.05 -25.34
C PRO A 132 8.10 -8.01 -24.21
N THR A 133 8.73 -6.85 -24.43
CA THR A 133 8.81 -5.78 -23.42
C THR A 133 7.46 -5.16 -23.07
N TRP A 134 6.52 -5.10 -24.02
CA TRP A 134 5.18 -4.56 -23.79
C TRP A 134 4.32 -5.39 -22.82
N MET A 135 4.69 -6.65 -22.53
CA MET A 135 3.95 -7.50 -21.58
C MET A 135 4.37 -7.24 -20.14
N ASP A 136 3.59 -6.44 -19.42
CA ASP A 136 3.95 -5.98 -18.08
C ASP A 136 3.77 -7.01 -16.97
N ARG A 137 2.69 -7.82 -17.01
CA ARG A 137 2.23 -8.58 -15.83
C ARG A 137 2.43 -10.09 -15.98
N ILE A 138 3.69 -10.48 -15.99
CA ILE A 138 4.08 -11.90 -16.05
C ILE A 138 3.96 -12.58 -14.69
N TYR A 139 4.42 -11.91 -13.64
CA TYR A 139 4.35 -12.39 -12.26
C TYR A 139 3.14 -11.75 -11.57
N SER A 140 2.24 -12.56 -11.00
CA SER A 140 1.09 -12.01 -10.28
C SER A 140 1.51 -11.44 -8.93
N ALA A 141 0.81 -10.41 -8.46
CA ALA A 141 1.08 -9.81 -7.16
C ALA A 141 1.01 -10.84 -6.02
N GLU A 142 0.03 -11.74 -6.06
CA GLU A 142 -0.13 -12.78 -5.04
C GLU A 142 1.08 -13.71 -4.99
N LEU A 143 1.64 -14.08 -6.15
CA LEU A 143 2.84 -14.91 -6.21
C LEU A 143 4.05 -14.18 -5.64
N ILE A 144 4.22 -12.91 -5.99
CA ILE A 144 5.33 -12.10 -5.48
C ILE A 144 5.24 -11.96 -3.95
N LEU A 145 4.07 -11.61 -3.42
CA LEU A 145 3.85 -11.49 -1.98
C LEU A 145 4.06 -12.83 -1.26
N GLU A 146 3.58 -13.94 -1.82
CA GLU A 146 3.84 -15.28 -1.28
C GLU A 146 5.34 -15.58 -1.20
N GLN A 147 6.10 -15.24 -2.24
CA GLN A 147 7.54 -15.46 -2.31
C GLN A 147 8.33 -14.54 -1.38
N LEU A 148 7.95 -13.26 -1.27
CA LEU A 148 8.54 -12.32 -0.32
C LEU A 148 8.30 -12.78 1.12
N ASN A 149 7.09 -13.26 1.44
CA ASN A 149 6.79 -13.81 2.76
C ASN A 149 7.55 -15.11 3.03
N TYR A 150 7.74 -15.99 2.03
CA TYR A 150 8.61 -17.15 2.21
C TYR A 150 10.08 -16.77 2.43
N TYR A 151 10.58 -15.80 1.68
CA TYR A 151 11.92 -15.26 1.86
C TYR A 151 12.10 -14.71 3.28
N GLY A 152 11.20 -13.83 3.71
CA GLY A 152 11.20 -13.25 5.05
C GLY A 152 11.07 -14.29 6.16
N LYS A 153 10.11 -15.22 6.01
CA LYS A 153 9.84 -16.30 6.98
C LYS A 153 11.05 -17.19 7.24
N TYR A 154 11.73 -17.58 6.17
CA TYR A 154 12.86 -18.52 6.24
C TYR A 154 14.22 -17.84 6.29
N THR A 155 14.25 -16.53 6.56
CA THR A 155 15.49 -15.82 6.90
C THR A 155 16.20 -16.54 8.05
N ASN A 156 17.50 -16.78 7.89
CA ASN A 156 18.34 -17.58 8.80
C ASN A 156 17.90 -19.06 8.96
N GLY A 157 17.14 -19.59 8.01
CA GLY A 157 16.81 -21.00 7.90
C GLY A 157 15.55 -21.46 8.67
N PHE A 158 15.14 -22.70 8.42
CA PHE A 158 13.92 -23.29 8.95
C PHE A 158 13.84 -23.24 10.48
N TRP A 159 14.89 -23.64 11.18
CA TRP A 159 14.90 -23.67 12.64
C TRP A 159 14.79 -22.28 13.27
N ASN A 160 15.32 -21.25 12.62
CA ASN A 160 15.11 -19.87 13.04
C ASN A 160 13.63 -19.49 12.93
N SER A 161 12.98 -19.80 11.80
CA SER A 161 11.56 -19.49 11.57
C SER A 161 10.60 -20.08 12.61
N VAL A 162 10.98 -21.21 13.22
CA VAL A 162 10.15 -21.93 14.19
C VAL A 162 10.42 -21.47 15.63
N PHE A 163 11.69 -21.35 16.02
CA PHE A 163 12.05 -21.19 17.43
C PHE A 163 12.46 -19.78 17.82
N GLN A 164 13.39 -19.17 17.07
CA GLN A 164 14.03 -17.92 17.47
C GLN A 164 13.41 -16.69 16.80
N LYS A 165 12.84 -16.88 15.60
CA LYS A 165 12.24 -15.86 14.74
C LYS A 165 13.12 -14.61 14.55
N ARG A 166 14.45 -14.74 14.63
CA ARG A 166 15.37 -13.59 14.54
C ARG A 166 15.47 -13.11 13.11
N GLY A 167 15.15 -11.83 12.89
CA GLY A 167 15.17 -11.21 11.57
C GLY A 167 14.11 -11.78 10.61
N VAL A 168 13.06 -12.40 11.14
CA VAL A 168 11.93 -12.88 10.35
C VAL A 168 11.08 -11.68 9.97
N THR A 169 10.84 -11.52 8.68
CA THR A 169 10.04 -10.42 8.12
C THR A 169 8.80 -10.95 7.40
N GLN A 170 7.83 -10.07 7.21
CA GLN A 170 6.63 -10.33 6.42
C GLN A 170 6.23 -9.05 5.67
N THR A 171 5.54 -9.20 4.54
CA THR A 171 4.95 -8.05 3.83
C THR A 171 3.79 -7.46 4.63
N THR A 172 3.52 -6.17 4.49
CA THR A 172 2.29 -5.57 5.04
C THR A 172 1.04 -6.08 4.31
N GLU A 173 -0.13 -5.86 4.91
CA GLU A 173 -1.41 -6.28 4.34
C GLU A 173 -1.85 -5.33 3.21
N GLY A 174 -1.09 -5.29 2.12
CA GLY A 174 -1.43 -4.46 0.97
C GLY A 174 -0.28 -4.28 0.01
N TYR A 175 -0.62 -3.77 -1.17
CA TYR A 175 0.35 -3.46 -2.21
C TYR A 175 -0.23 -2.42 -3.17
N ASN A 176 0.65 -1.80 -3.94
CA ASN A 176 0.29 -0.90 -5.03
C ASN A 176 1.12 -1.20 -6.28
N TYR A 177 0.72 -0.64 -7.42
CA TYR A 177 1.45 -0.78 -8.68
C TYR A 177 2.04 0.57 -9.10
N ILE A 178 3.35 0.60 -9.29
CA ILE A 178 4.09 1.78 -9.71
C ILE A 178 4.60 1.56 -11.14
N PRO A 179 4.18 2.37 -12.11
CA PRO A 179 4.80 2.36 -13.43
C PRO A 179 6.18 3.03 -13.36
N MET A 180 7.21 2.36 -13.84
CA MET A 180 8.58 2.89 -13.87
C MET A 180 9.36 2.27 -15.04
N ASN A 181 10.05 3.11 -15.81
CA ASN A 181 10.90 2.67 -16.93
C ASN A 181 10.18 1.72 -17.90
N ASP A 182 8.97 2.08 -18.32
CA ASP A 182 8.13 1.27 -19.21
C ASP A 182 7.68 -0.10 -18.64
N ASP A 183 7.85 -0.35 -17.34
CA ASP A 183 7.41 -1.58 -16.66
C ASP A 183 6.46 -1.28 -15.50
N VAL A 184 5.70 -2.29 -15.05
CA VAL A 184 4.89 -2.23 -13.83
C VAL A 184 5.62 -2.90 -12.66
N TYR A 185 5.86 -2.14 -11.60
CA TYR A 185 6.44 -2.62 -10.35
C TYR A 185 5.36 -2.82 -9.29
N LEU A 186 5.48 -3.87 -8.49
CA LEU A 186 4.74 -4.04 -7.25
C LEU A 186 5.49 -3.35 -6.10
N TYR A 187 4.77 -2.49 -5.40
CA TYR A 187 5.19 -1.85 -4.16
C TYR A 187 4.49 -2.51 -2.97
N THR A 188 5.23 -2.89 -1.94
CA THR A 188 4.67 -3.41 -0.68
C THR A 188 5.61 -3.13 0.49
N GLY A 189 5.07 -2.76 1.65
CA GLY A 189 5.82 -2.58 2.88
C GLY A 189 6.29 -3.91 3.48
N VAL A 190 7.25 -3.82 4.39
CA VAL A 190 7.84 -4.97 5.09
C VAL A 190 7.94 -4.65 6.56
N THR A 191 7.44 -5.55 7.39
CA THR A 191 7.53 -5.48 8.86
C THR A 191 8.35 -6.65 9.41
N SER A 192 8.85 -6.48 10.64
CA SER A 192 9.44 -7.56 11.42
C SER A 192 8.35 -8.28 12.22
N VAL A 193 8.34 -9.61 12.23
CA VAL A 193 7.33 -10.41 12.94
C VAL A 193 7.37 -10.23 14.46
N ASN A 194 8.49 -9.72 15.00
CA ASN A 194 8.68 -9.54 16.44
C ASN A 194 8.66 -8.06 16.89
N SER A 195 8.44 -7.11 15.98
CA SER A 195 8.46 -5.68 16.30
C SER A 195 7.04 -5.13 16.36
N ASP A 196 6.83 -4.14 17.25
CA ASP A 196 5.65 -3.26 17.21
C ASP A 196 5.50 -2.65 15.81
N ALA A 197 4.26 -2.35 15.40
CA ALA A 197 3.75 -2.08 14.05
C ALA A 197 4.51 -1.03 13.21
N SER A 198 5.77 -1.30 12.89
CA SER A 198 6.67 -0.42 12.15
C SER A 198 7.21 -1.14 10.93
N ASN A 199 7.12 -0.45 9.80
CA ASN A 199 7.82 -0.83 8.59
C ASN A 199 9.32 -0.65 8.77
N ILE A 200 10.07 -1.66 8.32
CA ILE A 200 11.54 -1.65 8.27
C ILE A 200 12.07 -1.35 6.86
N GLY A 201 11.16 -1.26 5.89
CA GLY A 201 11.46 -1.06 4.48
C GLY A 201 10.26 -1.36 3.59
N PHE A 202 10.48 -1.23 2.29
CA PHE A 202 9.54 -1.67 1.25
C PHE A 202 10.28 -2.40 0.14
N TYR A 203 9.56 -3.25 -0.59
CA TYR A 203 10.04 -3.85 -1.83
C TYR A 203 9.44 -3.14 -3.04
N LEU A 204 10.28 -2.92 -4.05
CA LEU A 204 9.84 -2.74 -5.42
C LEU A 204 10.20 -3.98 -6.23
N VAL A 205 9.20 -4.62 -6.83
CA VAL A 205 9.40 -5.84 -7.63
C VAL A 205 8.85 -5.65 -9.03
N ASN A 206 9.72 -5.73 -10.04
CA ASN A 206 9.33 -5.69 -11.44
C ASN A 206 8.45 -6.90 -11.78
N LEU A 207 7.22 -6.68 -12.27
CA LEU A 207 6.27 -7.76 -12.53
C LEU A 207 6.48 -8.48 -13.86
N ARG A 208 7.44 -8.03 -14.69
CA ARG A 208 7.89 -8.69 -15.91
C ARG A 208 9.16 -9.49 -15.71
N THR A 209 10.18 -8.91 -15.07
CA THR A 209 11.51 -9.53 -14.91
C THR A 209 11.70 -10.24 -13.56
N LYS A 210 10.85 -9.95 -12.57
CA LYS A 210 10.98 -10.42 -11.18
C LYS A 210 12.17 -9.84 -10.41
N GLU A 211 12.87 -8.85 -10.96
CA GLU A 211 13.90 -8.13 -10.22
C GLU A 211 13.26 -7.42 -9.02
N ALA A 212 13.85 -7.62 -7.84
CA ALA A 212 13.34 -7.11 -6.57
C ALA A 212 14.42 -6.27 -5.88
N GLU A 213 14.05 -5.06 -5.48
CA GLU A 213 14.91 -4.16 -4.72
C GLU A 213 14.26 -3.85 -3.36
N PHE A 214 15.06 -3.89 -2.30
CA PHE A 214 14.63 -3.57 -0.94
C PHE A 214 15.18 -2.21 -0.54
N TYR A 215 14.29 -1.32 -0.12
CA TYR A 215 14.63 0.01 0.36
C TYR A 215 14.44 0.05 1.88
N PRO A 216 15.53 0.12 2.66
CA PRO A 216 15.43 0.19 4.11
C PRO A 216 14.95 1.58 4.53
N VAL A 217 13.86 1.61 5.28
CA VAL A 217 13.33 2.84 5.89
C VAL A 217 12.54 2.45 7.12
N THR A 218 12.85 3.08 8.25
CA THR A 218 12.04 2.93 9.47
C THR A 218 10.88 3.90 9.38
N SER A 219 9.68 3.36 9.38
CA SER A 219 8.45 4.15 9.32
C SER A 219 7.29 3.46 10.02
N ALA A 220 6.20 4.19 10.27
CA ALA A 220 4.91 3.60 10.58
C ALA A 220 4.46 2.65 9.45
N ASP A 221 3.61 1.68 9.77
CA ASP A 221 2.96 0.86 8.76
C ASP A 221 1.95 1.67 7.93
N GLU A 222 1.63 1.19 6.73
CA GLU A 222 0.74 1.90 5.81
C GLU A 222 -0.67 2.15 6.37
N PHE A 223 -1.21 1.26 7.20
CA PHE A 223 -2.55 1.42 7.77
C PHE A 223 -2.57 2.48 8.86
N SER A 224 -1.50 2.58 9.64
CA SER A 224 -1.33 3.67 10.60
C SER A 224 -1.27 5.03 9.88
N ALA A 225 -0.54 5.11 8.76
CA ALA A 225 -0.54 6.32 7.92
C ALA A 225 -1.92 6.62 7.30
N MET A 226 -2.66 5.60 6.86
CA MET A 226 -4.04 5.76 6.38
C MET A 226 -4.95 6.30 7.48
N ALA A 227 -4.91 5.70 8.67
CA ALA A 227 -5.70 6.13 9.82
C ALA A 227 -5.39 7.58 10.21
N SER A 228 -4.12 7.98 10.15
CA SER A 228 -3.74 9.38 10.35
C SER A 228 -4.32 10.32 9.31
N ALA A 229 -4.18 9.97 8.03
CA ALA A 229 -4.72 10.78 6.95
C ALA A 229 -6.24 10.95 7.08
N GLU A 230 -6.96 9.89 7.42
CA GLU A 230 -8.41 9.91 7.66
C GLU A 230 -8.78 10.72 8.92
N GLY A 231 -8.02 10.56 10.01
CA GLY A 231 -8.20 11.28 11.27
C GLY A 231 -8.05 12.79 11.11
N SER A 232 -7.12 13.25 10.27
CA SER A 232 -6.90 14.67 9.98
C SER A 232 -8.11 15.36 9.33
N LEU A 233 -9.01 14.60 8.69
CA LEU A 233 -10.23 15.07 8.04
C LEU A 233 -11.44 14.23 8.48
N GLN A 234 -11.50 13.84 9.76
CA GLN A 234 -12.52 12.93 10.29
C GLN A 234 -13.95 13.40 10.00
N GLN A 235 -14.20 14.71 10.07
CA GLN A 235 -15.50 15.33 9.79
C GLN A 235 -15.96 15.14 8.34
N MET A 236 -15.02 14.96 7.40
CA MET A 236 -15.32 14.77 5.98
C MET A 236 -15.67 13.32 5.65
N ARG A 237 -15.38 12.38 6.57
CA ARG A 237 -15.59 10.93 6.39
C ARG A 237 -14.93 10.40 5.12
N TYR A 238 -13.72 10.88 4.85
CA TYR A 238 -12.95 10.37 3.72
C TYR A 238 -12.30 9.04 4.07
N THR A 239 -12.16 8.18 3.06
CA THR A 239 -11.39 6.93 3.13
C THR A 239 -10.10 7.09 2.35
N SER A 240 -8.98 6.73 2.97
CA SER A 240 -7.66 6.78 2.37
C SER A 240 -7.43 5.60 1.44
N THR A 241 -6.73 5.84 0.34
CA THR A 241 -6.17 4.77 -0.50
C THR A 241 -4.87 4.25 0.09
N PHE A 242 -4.51 3.00 -0.22
CA PHE A 242 -3.21 2.45 0.18
C PHE A 242 -2.06 3.39 -0.21
N PRO A 243 -1.27 3.90 0.76
CA PRO A 243 -0.31 4.97 0.53
C PRO A 243 0.93 4.47 -0.20
N LEU A 244 1.62 5.40 -0.85
CA LEU A 244 2.94 5.20 -1.42
C LEU A 244 3.97 5.94 -0.59
N LEU A 245 5.10 5.31 -0.29
CA LEU A 245 6.20 5.99 0.36
C LEU A 245 7.05 6.74 -0.67
N ILE A 246 7.24 8.03 -0.45
CA ILE A 246 8.03 8.93 -1.29
C ILE A 246 9.06 9.66 -0.45
N ASN A 247 10.17 10.05 -1.07
CA ASN A 247 11.16 10.94 -0.44
C ASN A 247 10.91 12.37 -0.93
N LEU A 248 10.59 13.27 0.00
CA LEU A 248 10.52 14.70 -0.25
C LEU A 248 11.43 15.41 0.74
N ASN A 249 12.34 16.27 0.24
CA ASN A 249 13.28 17.03 1.07
C ASN A 249 14.10 16.16 2.04
N ASP A 250 14.61 15.02 1.55
CA ASP A 250 15.38 14.03 2.32
C ASP A 250 14.61 13.42 3.51
N ARG A 251 13.28 13.46 3.46
CA ARG A 251 12.39 12.87 4.46
C ARG A 251 11.38 11.92 3.80
N PRO A 252 11.11 10.77 4.44
CA PRO A 252 10.11 9.84 3.94
C PRO A 252 8.70 10.30 4.31
N TYR A 253 7.81 10.36 3.32
CA TYR A 253 6.39 10.68 3.49
C TYR A 253 5.53 9.61 2.82
N TYR A 254 4.42 9.27 3.44
CA TYR A 254 3.35 8.53 2.80
C TYR A 254 2.41 9.48 2.08
N ILE A 255 2.28 9.32 0.76
CA ILE A 255 1.27 10.01 -0.04
C ILE A 255 0.07 9.10 -0.28
N SER A 256 -1.14 9.61 -0.01
CA SER A 256 -2.39 8.92 -0.28
C SER A 256 -3.45 9.86 -0.86
N SER A 257 -4.38 9.30 -1.64
CA SER A 257 -5.60 9.99 -2.04
C SER A 257 -6.71 9.70 -1.04
N LEU A 258 -7.53 10.71 -0.74
CA LEU A 258 -8.68 10.63 0.14
C LEU A 258 -9.97 10.68 -0.67
N LYS A 259 -10.84 9.69 -0.50
CA LYS A 259 -12.07 9.51 -1.26
C LYS A 259 -13.31 9.72 -0.41
N ASP A 260 -14.35 10.30 -1.00
CA ASP A 260 -15.67 10.35 -0.38
C ASP A 260 -16.41 8.99 -0.46
N ASP A 261 -17.59 8.90 0.16
CA ASP A 261 -18.48 7.73 0.12
C ASP A 261 -18.89 7.32 -1.31
N SER A 262 -18.78 8.23 -2.29
CA SER A 262 -19.04 7.95 -3.71
C SER A 262 -17.81 7.40 -4.44
N GLY A 263 -16.68 7.25 -3.75
CA GLY A 263 -15.41 6.76 -4.30
C GLY A 263 -14.63 7.80 -5.11
N LEU A 264 -15.03 9.07 -5.08
CA LEU A 264 -14.37 10.16 -5.80
C LEU A 264 -13.24 10.74 -4.96
N VAL A 265 -12.08 10.96 -5.57
CA VAL A 265 -10.95 11.63 -4.92
C VAL A 265 -11.33 13.08 -4.63
N ARG A 266 -11.23 13.48 -3.37
CA ARG A 266 -11.55 14.84 -2.90
C ARG A 266 -10.34 15.59 -2.40
N ALA A 267 -9.41 14.88 -1.78
CA ALA A 267 -8.19 15.45 -1.24
C ALA A 267 -7.04 14.45 -1.35
N TYR A 268 -5.86 14.91 -1.01
CA TYR A 268 -4.63 14.15 -0.88
C TYR A 268 -4.03 14.43 0.50
N ALA A 269 -3.29 13.46 1.03
CA ALA A 269 -2.59 13.59 2.29
C ALA A 269 -1.11 13.18 2.13
N LEU A 270 -0.22 13.96 2.75
CA LEU A 270 1.14 13.58 3.07
C LEU A 270 1.23 13.34 4.57
N VAL A 271 1.61 12.13 4.95
CA VAL A 271 1.85 11.74 6.35
C VAL A 271 3.34 11.55 6.53
N ASP A 272 3.97 12.20 7.50
CA ASP A 272 5.39 11.95 7.80
C ASP A 272 5.55 10.48 8.23
N ALA A 273 6.45 9.76 7.55
CA ALA A 273 6.55 8.32 7.75
C ALA A 273 7.20 7.96 9.08
N GLN A 274 7.98 8.88 9.68
CA GLN A 274 8.62 8.69 10.98
C GLN A 274 7.74 9.22 12.12
N ASP A 275 6.95 10.26 11.84
CA ASP A 275 6.01 10.87 12.77
C ASP A 275 4.61 10.95 12.14
N TYR A 276 3.88 9.83 12.22
CA TYR A 276 2.58 9.67 11.54
C TYR A 276 1.48 10.59 12.09
N GLN A 277 1.72 11.32 13.18
CA GLN A 277 0.82 12.36 13.68
C GLN A 277 0.88 13.64 12.84
N LYS A 278 1.97 13.86 12.11
CA LYS A 278 2.16 15.00 11.22
C LYS A 278 1.53 14.71 9.86
N VAL A 279 0.38 15.32 9.62
CA VAL A 279 -0.36 15.20 8.37
C VAL A 279 -0.49 16.56 7.69
N ILE A 280 -0.19 16.59 6.40
CA ILE A 280 -0.49 17.72 5.51
C ILE A 280 -1.57 17.24 4.55
N THR A 281 -2.69 17.94 4.47
CA THR A 281 -3.76 17.63 3.51
C THR A 281 -3.95 18.76 2.51
N SER A 282 -4.42 18.44 1.30
CA SER A 282 -4.83 19.45 0.32
C SER A 282 -5.74 18.83 -0.74
N ASP A 283 -6.63 19.63 -1.31
CA ASP A 283 -7.50 19.22 -2.42
C ASP A 283 -6.69 18.88 -3.69
N THR A 284 -5.45 19.38 -3.81
CA THR A 284 -4.56 19.14 -4.95
C THR A 284 -3.15 18.73 -4.52
N VAL A 285 -2.46 17.98 -5.37
CA VAL A 285 -1.06 17.59 -5.15
C VAL A 285 -0.14 18.81 -5.10
N ASP A 286 -0.34 19.79 -5.98
CA ASP A 286 0.44 21.04 -5.95
C ASP A 286 0.26 21.79 -4.63
N GLY A 287 -0.95 21.76 -4.07
CA GLY A 287 -1.25 22.33 -2.76
C GLY A 287 -0.49 21.62 -1.63
N LEU A 288 -0.37 20.29 -1.66
CA LEU A 288 0.46 19.54 -0.72
C LEU A 288 1.93 19.99 -0.76
N ILE A 289 2.50 20.09 -1.96
CA ILE A 289 3.91 20.48 -2.14
C ILE A 289 4.13 21.94 -1.70
N ALA A 290 3.20 22.84 -2.01
CA ALA A 290 3.28 24.23 -1.59
C ALA A 290 3.20 24.36 -0.06
N LYS A 291 2.36 23.57 0.61
CA LYS A 291 2.27 23.51 2.08
C LYS A 291 3.55 22.95 2.70
N LEU A 292 4.06 21.84 2.17
CA LEU A 292 5.31 21.23 2.63
C LEU A 292 6.50 22.19 2.56
N ASN A 293 6.60 22.97 1.47
CA ASN A 293 7.68 23.94 1.28
C ASN A 293 7.43 25.29 1.99
N GLY A 294 6.39 25.41 2.83
CA GLY A 294 6.07 26.65 3.55
C GLY A 294 5.67 27.82 2.65
N THR A 295 5.26 27.54 1.40
CA THR A 295 4.86 28.56 0.41
C THR A 295 3.41 29.02 0.59
N VAL A 296 2.63 28.29 1.40
CA VAL A 296 1.26 28.65 1.78
C VAL A 296 1.28 29.21 3.22
N SER A 297 1.21 30.53 3.34
CA SER A 297 1.18 31.25 4.63
C SER A 297 -0.20 31.20 5.29
N LYS A 298 -0.69 30.01 5.65
CA LYS A 298 -1.81 29.86 6.59
C LYS A 298 -1.46 28.82 7.66
N PRO A 299 -1.48 29.18 8.95
CA PRO A 299 -1.14 28.26 10.04
C PRO A 299 -2.18 27.14 10.29
N GLU A 300 -3.30 27.10 9.55
CA GLU A 300 -4.42 26.18 9.82
C GLU A 300 -4.24 24.77 9.23
N ASP A 301 -3.15 24.50 8.50
CA ASP A 301 -3.03 23.33 7.63
C ASP A 301 -2.07 22.22 8.11
N LEU A 302 -1.42 22.42 9.26
CA LEU A 302 -0.74 21.35 10.00
C LEU A 302 -1.70 20.88 11.08
N THR A 303 -2.56 19.91 10.74
CA THR A 303 -3.34 19.21 11.74
C THR A 303 -2.43 18.19 12.39
N GLU A 304 -1.82 18.55 13.52
CA GLU A 304 -1.40 17.53 14.48
C GLU A 304 -2.67 16.82 14.95
N ILE A 305 -2.69 15.51 14.75
CA ILE A 305 -3.78 14.68 15.23
C ILE A 305 -3.65 14.67 16.75
N GLU A 306 -4.41 15.53 17.43
CA GLU A 306 -4.67 15.34 18.86
C GLU A 306 -5.29 13.94 19.01
N GLU A 307 -4.69 13.10 19.85
CA GLU A 307 -5.32 11.85 20.27
C GLU A 307 -6.77 12.19 20.66
N VAL A 308 -7.74 11.61 19.96
CA VAL A 308 -9.11 11.59 20.47
C VAL A 308 -9.03 10.75 21.74
N GLU A 309 -8.88 11.43 22.87
CA GLU A 309 -8.92 10.85 24.20
C GLU A 309 -10.21 10.01 24.25
N THR A 310 -10.02 8.70 24.26
CA THR A 310 -11.05 7.79 24.69
C THR A 310 -11.28 8.14 26.15
N ASP A 311 -12.47 8.66 26.53
CA ASP A 311 -12.82 9.09 27.89
C ASP A 311 -12.03 8.33 28.98
N GLU A 312 -10.84 8.82 29.33
CA GLU A 312 -10.00 8.21 30.35
C GLU A 312 -10.57 8.72 31.67
N GLU A 313 -10.89 7.82 32.61
CA GLU A 313 -11.24 8.26 33.97
C GLU A 313 -10.04 8.98 34.57
N LEU A 314 -10.11 10.31 34.62
CA LEU A 314 -9.09 11.16 35.20
C LEU A 314 -9.32 11.32 36.70
N THR A 315 -8.24 11.23 37.46
CA THR A 315 -8.24 11.44 38.89
C THR A 315 -7.34 12.62 39.22
N TRP A 316 -7.81 13.54 40.07
CA TRP A 316 -7.01 14.66 40.54
C TRP A 316 -6.03 14.19 41.61
N ILE A 317 -4.75 14.52 41.45
CA ILE A 317 -3.72 14.31 42.46
C ILE A 317 -3.03 15.61 42.83
N SER A 318 -2.52 15.68 44.06
CA SER A 318 -1.71 16.78 44.58
C SER A 318 -0.70 16.20 45.55
N GLY A 319 0.59 16.48 45.37
CA GLY A 319 1.63 15.96 46.24
C GLY A 319 3.02 16.50 45.93
N GLN A 320 3.95 16.27 46.86
CA GLN A 320 5.33 16.74 46.76
C GLN A 320 6.22 15.72 46.04
N VAL A 321 7.16 16.23 45.23
CA VAL A 321 8.11 15.38 44.49
C VAL A 321 9.19 14.82 45.42
N GLU A 322 9.15 13.51 45.63
CA GLU A 322 10.17 12.76 46.41
C GLU A 322 11.39 12.40 45.57
N ASN A 323 11.19 12.20 44.25
CA ASN A 323 12.25 11.89 43.30
C ASN A 323 11.84 12.26 41.88
N ILE A 324 12.81 12.65 41.05
CA ILE A 324 12.60 13.01 39.65
C ILE A 324 13.64 12.34 38.76
N SER A 325 13.19 11.81 37.62
CA SER A 325 14.05 11.28 36.56
C SER A 325 13.45 11.64 35.20
N GLN A 326 14.25 11.59 34.14
CA GLN A 326 13.76 11.79 32.77
C GLN A 326 14.33 10.73 31.84
N ALA A 327 13.56 10.37 30.82
CA ALA A 327 14.00 9.51 29.74
C ALA A 327 13.42 9.99 28.40
N VAL A 328 14.15 9.72 27.32
CA VAL A 328 13.65 9.96 25.96
C VAL A 328 12.90 8.70 25.51
N VAL A 329 11.61 8.84 25.23
CA VAL A 329 10.73 7.76 24.76
C VAL A 329 10.09 8.21 23.46
N ALA A 330 10.29 7.47 22.37
CA ALA A 330 9.76 7.80 21.04
C ALA A 330 10.13 9.22 20.52
N GLY A 331 11.21 9.82 21.02
CA GLY A 331 11.67 11.17 20.61
C GLY A 331 11.27 12.29 21.57
N ASP A 332 10.28 12.06 22.43
CA ASP A 332 9.86 13.02 23.45
C ASP A 332 10.56 12.79 24.79
N THR A 333 10.81 13.87 25.52
CA THR A 333 11.34 13.79 26.90
C THR A 333 10.17 13.58 27.86
N VAL A 334 10.18 12.44 28.56
CA VAL A 334 9.20 12.09 29.59
C VAL A 334 9.85 12.23 30.96
N TYR A 335 9.20 12.99 31.83
CA TYR A 335 9.56 13.16 33.23
C TYR A 335 8.81 12.14 34.10
N TYR A 336 9.53 11.53 35.03
CA TYR A 336 9.02 10.59 36.01
C TYR A 336 9.14 11.20 37.39
N PHE A 337 8.03 11.26 38.11
CA PHE A 337 7.96 11.77 39.48
C PHE A 337 7.59 10.65 40.43
N MET A 338 8.25 10.60 41.59
CA MET A 338 7.77 9.82 42.72
C MET A 338 6.99 10.74 43.66
N ILE A 339 5.72 10.46 43.87
CA ILE A 339 4.82 11.20 44.76
C ILE A 339 4.08 10.17 45.61
N ASP A 340 4.16 10.28 46.94
CA ASP A 340 3.57 9.35 47.90
C ASP A 340 3.89 7.87 47.60
N GLY A 341 5.15 7.59 47.22
CA GLY A 341 5.61 6.24 46.85
C GLY A 341 5.07 5.68 45.52
N SER A 342 4.28 6.44 44.76
CA SER A 342 3.78 6.08 43.42
C SER A 342 4.53 6.82 42.32
N ILE A 343 4.74 6.15 41.18
CA ILE A 343 5.42 6.76 40.03
C ILE A 343 4.40 7.35 39.07
N TYR A 344 4.56 8.64 38.78
CA TYR A 344 3.78 9.41 37.82
C TYR A 344 4.65 9.83 36.63
N LYS A 345 4.03 10.06 35.47
CA LYS A 345 4.72 10.39 34.22
C LYS A 345 4.11 11.65 33.61
N ALA A 346 4.93 12.57 33.11
CA ALA A 346 4.48 13.73 32.33
C ALA A 346 5.36 13.91 31.09
N SER A 347 4.76 14.16 29.94
CA SER A 347 5.48 14.59 28.74
C SER A 347 5.94 16.05 28.90
N ILE A 348 7.12 16.38 28.37
CA ILE A 348 7.61 17.77 28.31
C ILE A 348 6.59 18.72 27.65
N GLN A 349 5.76 18.20 26.74
CA GLN A 349 4.71 18.95 26.04
C GLN A 349 3.63 19.51 26.99
N LEU A 350 3.50 18.97 28.22
CA LEU A 350 2.51 19.44 29.20
C LEU A 350 2.93 20.74 29.91
N SER A 351 4.23 20.98 30.07
CA SER A 351 4.74 22.22 30.68
C SER A 351 6.25 22.38 30.48
N ASP A 352 6.66 23.54 29.97
CA ASP A 352 8.06 23.95 29.86
C ASP A 352 8.76 24.13 31.23
N GLN A 353 8.02 24.05 32.33
CA GLN A 353 8.57 24.12 33.69
C GLN A 353 9.09 22.78 34.21
N LEU A 354 8.74 21.66 33.56
CA LEU A 354 9.14 20.30 33.97
C LEU A 354 10.67 20.10 34.11
N PRO A 355 11.53 20.67 33.24
CA PRO A 355 12.98 20.58 33.40
C PRO A 355 13.52 21.26 34.66
N PHE A 356 12.73 22.13 35.30
CA PHE A 356 13.12 22.95 36.45
C PHE A 356 12.47 22.50 37.76
N VAL A 357 11.76 21.37 37.75
CA VAL A 357 11.16 20.80 38.96
C VAL A 357 12.27 20.25 39.86
N GLU A 358 12.27 20.67 41.12
CA GLU A 358 13.17 20.18 42.16
C GLU A 358 12.43 19.26 43.15
N LEU A 359 13.20 18.59 44.02
CA LEU A 359 12.60 17.83 45.13
C LEU A 359 11.76 18.77 46.02
N GLU A 360 10.72 18.23 46.65
CA GLU A 360 9.74 18.97 47.49
C GLU A 360 8.82 19.95 46.74
N THR A 361 8.98 20.11 45.41
CA THR A 361 8.06 20.89 44.58
C THR A 361 6.65 20.30 44.65
N LEU A 362 5.64 21.16 44.82
CA LEU A 362 4.24 20.74 44.80
C LEU A 362 3.76 20.62 43.35
N ILE A 363 3.31 19.41 42.98
CA ILE A 363 2.70 19.14 41.68
C ILE A 363 1.24 18.76 41.90
N GLU A 364 0.36 19.39 41.13
CA GLU A 364 -1.06 19.09 41.10
C GLU A 364 -1.53 18.86 39.67
N GLY A 365 -2.50 17.97 39.45
CA GLY A 365 -2.99 17.73 38.11
C GLY A 365 -3.87 16.49 37.97
N GLU A 366 -4.38 16.31 36.77
CA GLU A 366 -5.22 15.16 36.41
C GLU A 366 -4.35 14.04 35.85
N VAL A 367 -4.51 12.84 36.38
CA VAL A 367 -3.81 11.63 35.94
C VAL A 367 -4.79 10.55 35.53
N ASN A 368 -4.41 9.78 34.51
CA ASN A 368 -5.17 8.59 34.12
C ASN A 368 -4.86 7.37 35.01
N GLN A 369 -5.55 6.25 34.75
CA GLN A 369 -5.39 4.99 35.51
C GLN A 369 -3.96 4.40 35.46
N ASN A 370 -3.11 4.87 34.55
CA ASN A 370 -1.70 4.47 34.42
C ASN A 370 -0.72 5.47 35.05
N ASN A 371 -1.22 6.40 35.86
CA ASN A 371 -0.47 7.49 36.51
C ASN A 371 0.25 8.42 35.51
N VAL A 372 -0.35 8.65 34.34
CA VAL A 372 0.16 9.61 33.36
C VAL A 372 -0.62 10.91 33.51
N PHE A 373 0.07 12.03 33.71
CA PHE A 373 -0.53 13.35 33.75
C PHE A 373 -1.11 13.72 32.38
N ARG A 374 -2.35 14.23 32.38
CA ARG A 374 -3.00 14.87 31.23
C ARG A 374 -3.05 16.39 31.40
N SER A 375 -3.04 16.87 32.65
CA SER A 375 -2.83 18.27 32.99
C SER A 375 -1.91 18.37 34.20
N ILE A 376 -1.04 19.38 34.25
CA ILE A 376 -0.08 19.54 35.35
C ILE A 376 0.08 21.03 35.71
N GLN A 377 0.03 21.32 37.01
CA GLN A 377 0.29 22.60 37.62
C GLN A 377 1.47 22.45 38.58
N ILE A 378 2.52 23.23 38.35
CA ILE A 378 3.74 23.21 39.15
C ILE A 378 3.73 24.49 39.98
N SER A 379 3.66 24.33 41.30
CA SER A 379 3.79 25.45 42.23
C SER A 379 5.20 25.49 42.78
N GLN A 380 5.92 26.57 42.46
CA GLN A 380 7.27 26.85 42.97
C GLN A 380 7.25 27.59 44.31
#